data_AF-A0A5J4XB20-F1
#
_entry.id   AF-A0A5J4XB20-F1
#
_cell.length_a   1.000
_cell.length_b   1.000
_cell.length_c   1.000
_cell.angle_alpha   90.00
_cell.angle_beta   90.00
_cell.angle_gamma   90.00
#
_symmetry.space_group_name_H-M   'P 1'
#
loop_
_entity.id
_entity.type
_entity.pdbx_description
1 polymer ?
#
loop_
_entity_poly.entity_id
_entity_poly.type
_entity_poly.pdbx_seq_one_letter_code
_entity_poly.pdbx_strand_id
1 'polypeptide(L)'
;MLGQYRTQIQRAVDPLTRRTVHDDETGEDIVLTNEEIELLMRISNGAFATEQSDREFYPIFDYDSIHPVSNRPTPKSSFLPSKLDSRIIVRLVRRLNKGTIGQPIKKKEENL
;
A
#
# COMPACT_ATOMS: atom_id res chain seq x y z
N MET A 1 -6.03 -46.10 -48.49
CA MET A 1 -6.26 -44.71 -48.05
C MET A 1 -6.73 -44.55 -46.59
N LEU A 2 -7.04 -45.63 -45.84
CA LEU A 2 -7.55 -45.53 -44.45
C LEU A 2 -6.51 -45.74 -43.33
N GLY A 3 -5.24 -45.96 -43.65
CA GLY A 3 -4.20 -46.28 -42.64
C GLY A 3 -3.59 -45.07 -41.93
N GLN A 4 -3.73 -43.86 -42.50
CA GLN A 4 -2.99 -42.67 -42.05
C GLN A 4 -3.58 -42.02 -40.78
N TYR A 5 -4.84 -42.31 -40.46
CA TYR A 5 -5.55 -41.68 -39.33
C TYR A 5 -5.71 -42.59 -38.11
N ARG A 6 -5.31 -43.87 -38.21
CA ARG A 6 -5.54 -44.88 -37.17
C ARG A 6 -4.85 -44.51 -35.84
N THR A 7 -3.65 -43.96 -35.90
CA THR A 7 -2.87 -43.56 -34.71
C THR A 7 -3.47 -42.34 -34.02
N GLN A 8 -3.96 -41.38 -34.80
CA GLN A 8 -4.65 -40.19 -34.27
C GLN A 8 -5.97 -40.57 -33.61
N ILE A 9 -6.73 -41.50 -34.20
CA ILE A 9 -7.95 -42.05 -33.60
C ILE A 9 -7.63 -42.76 -32.29
N GLN A 10 -6.56 -43.56 -32.26
CA GLN A 10 -6.12 -44.25 -31.05
C GLN A 10 -5.76 -43.25 -29.94
N ARG A 11 -4.94 -42.23 -30.25
CA ARG A 11 -4.60 -41.14 -29.32
C ARG A 11 -5.83 -40.36 -28.84
N ALA A 12 -6.83 -40.15 -29.69
CA ALA A 12 -8.07 -39.45 -29.33
C ALA A 12 -8.98 -40.27 -28.42
N VAL A 13 -8.91 -41.60 -28.47
CA VAL A 13 -9.70 -42.50 -27.60
C VAL A 13 -9.04 -42.68 -26.23
N ASP A 14 -7.71 -42.55 -26.15
CA ASP A 14 -6.95 -42.74 -24.91
C ASP A 14 -7.19 -41.60 -23.89
N PRO A 15 -7.70 -41.88 -22.68
CA PRO A 15 -8.03 -40.84 -21.69
C PRO A 15 -6.82 -40.08 -21.10
N LEU A 16 -5.62 -40.65 -21.25
CA LEU A 16 -4.36 -40.14 -20.70
C LEU A 16 -3.66 -39.16 -21.64
N THR A 17 -4.02 -39.12 -22.92
CA THR A 17 -3.40 -38.27 -23.94
C THR A 17 -3.42 -36.79 -23.53
N ARG A 18 -4.51 -36.33 -22.92
CA ARG A 18 -4.64 -34.95 -22.39
C ARG A 18 -3.71 -34.59 -21.22
N ARG A 19 -3.03 -35.58 -20.64
CA ARG A 19 -2.06 -35.44 -19.53
C ARG A 19 -0.62 -35.70 -19.99
N THR A 20 -0.44 -36.07 -21.25
CA THR A 20 0.84 -36.49 -21.80
C THR A 20 1.52 -35.31 -22.47
N VAL A 21 2.78 -35.08 -22.16
CA VAL A 21 3.63 -34.03 -22.74
C VAL A 21 4.81 -34.70 -23.44
N HIS A 22 5.13 -34.23 -24.64
CA HIS A 22 6.30 -34.69 -25.39
C HIS A 22 7.53 -33.88 -24.93
N ASP A 23 8.60 -34.58 -24.57
CA ASP A 23 9.89 -33.96 -24.27
C ASP A 23 10.81 -34.04 -25.51
N ASP A 24 11.19 -32.87 -26.04
CA ASP A 24 11.98 -32.76 -27.27
C ASP A 24 13.41 -33.29 -27.12
N GLU A 25 13.96 -33.29 -25.90
CA GLU A 25 15.36 -33.70 -25.63
C GLU A 25 15.50 -35.21 -25.48
N THR A 26 14.56 -35.85 -24.76
CA THR A 26 14.56 -37.29 -24.55
C THR A 26 13.78 -38.04 -25.64
N GLY A 27 12.88 -37.35 -26.34
CA GLY A 27 11.98 -37.93 -27.34
C GLY A 27 10.90 -38.83 -26.74
N GLU A 28 10.72 -38.81 -25.42
CA GLU A 28 9.75 -39.64 -24.70
C GLU A 28 8.45 -38.87 -24.41
N ASP A 29 7.34 -39.61 -24.41
CA ASP A 29 6.01 -39.09 -24.04
C ASP A 29 5.80 -39.32 -22.52
N ILE A 30 5.84 -38.24 -21.73
CA ILE A 30 5.74 -38.29 -20.27
C ILE A 30 4.31 -38.01 -19.83
N VAL A 31 3.76 -38.87 -18.96
CA VAL A 31 2.43 -38.66 -18.38
C VAL A 31 2.57 -37.88 -17.07
N LEU A 32 1.97 -36.68 -17.01
CA LEU A 32 2.01 -35.84 -15.83
C LEU A 32 1.18 -36.43 -14.67
N THR A 33 1.71 -36.27 -13.46
CA THR A 33 1.03 -36.60 -12.21
C THR A 33 -0.08 -35.57 -11.89
N ASN A 34 -0.95 -35.91 -10.94
CA ASN A 34 -2.02 -35.01 -10.51
C ASN A 34 -1.47 -33.71 -9.89
N GLU A 35 -0.38 -33.80 -9.14
CA GLU A 35 0.26 -32.68 -8.43
C GLU A 35 0.88 -31.69 -9.43
N GLU A 36 1.56 -32.19 -10.47
CA GLU A 36 2.15 -31.38 -11.53
C GLU A 36 1.08 -30.64 -12.34
N ILE A 37 -0.06 -31.29 -12.61
CA ILE A 37 -1.18 -30.64 -13.30
C ILE A 37 -1.77 -29.53 -12.44
N GLU A 38 -1.95 -29.76 -11.15
CA GLU A 38 -2.43 -28.74 -10.23
C GLU A 38 -1.46 -27.55 -10.16
N LEU A 39 -0.16 -27.81 -10.11
CA LEU A 39 0.88 -26.80 -10.16
C LEU A 39 0.81 -25.96 -11.45
N LEU A 40 0.67 -26.61 -12.60
CA LEU A 40 0.51 -25.93 -13.89
C LEU A 40 -0.74 -25.05 -13.92
N MET A 41 -1.87 -25.53 -13.41
CA MET A 41 -3.11 -24.74 -13.33
C MET A 41 -2.95 -23.52 -12.42
N ARG A 42 -2.21 -23.65 -11.30
CA ARG A 42 -1.91 -22.52 -10.41
C ARG A 42 -1.04 -21.49 -11.14
N ILE A 43 0.02 -21.93 -11.80
CA ILE A 43 0.93 -21.06 -12.57
C ILE A 43 0.18 -20.35 -13.70
N SER A 44 -0.67 -21.06 -14.46
CA SER A 44 -1.43 -20.46 -15.56
C SER A 44 -2.41 -19.38 -15.08
N ASN A 45 -2.93 -19.52 -13.86
CA ASN A 45 -3.82 -18.57 -13.24
C ASN A 45 -3.09 -17.43 -12.51
N GLY A 46 -1.75 -17.40 -12.55
CA GLY A 46 -0.93 -16.43 -11.84
C GLY A 46 -0.92 -16.61 -10.31
N ALA A 47 -1.34 -17.77 -9.81
CA ALA A 47 -1.26 -18.12 -8.41
C ALA A 47 0.14 -18.68 -8.06
N PHE A 48 0.49 -18.63 -6.77
CA PHE A 48 1.76 -19.18 -6.31
C PHE A 48 1.79 -20.72 -6.45
N ALA A 49 2.99 -21.24 -6.71
CA ALA A 49 3.26 -22.68 -6.81
C ALA A 49 2.98 -23.44 -5.51
N THR A 50 3.06 -22.75 -4.37
CA THR A 50 2.91 -23.32 -3.02
C THR A 50 1.77 -22.62 -2.29
N GLU A 51 1.02 -23.37 -1.47
CA GLU A 51 -0.14 -22.86 -0.71
C GLU A 51 0.26 -21.84 0.35
N GLN A 52 1.48 -21.93 0.87
CA GLN A 52 2.04 -20.98 1.83
C GLN A 52 2.63 -19.77 1.12
N SER A 53 1.78 -18.81 0.75
CA SER A 53 2.26 -17.50 0.27
C SER A 53 1.68 -16.32 1.04
N ASP A 54 1.13 -16.57 2.22
CA ASP A 54 0.83 -15.49 3.17
C ASP A 54 2.10 -15.16 3.96
N ARG A 55 3.06 -14.50 3.29
CA ARG A 55 4.14 -13.84 4.02
C ARG A 55 3.54 -12.60 4.68
N GLU A 56 3.28 -12.68 5.98
CA GLU A 56 2.92 -11.52 6.78
C GLU A 56 3.93 -10.39 6.51
N PHE A 57 3.42 -9.19 6.23
CA PHE A 57 4.26 -8.04 6.01
C PHE A 57 4.90 -7.62 7.33
N TYR A 58 6.15 -8.00 7.54
CA TYR A 58 6.96 -7.51 8.65
C TYR A 58 7.65 -6.21 8.23
N PRO A 59 7.36 -5.06 8.88
CA PRO A 59 8.14 -3.86 8.66
C PRO A 59 9.58 -4.14 9.13
N ILE A 60 10.54 -3.94 8.22
CA ILE A 60 11.96 -4.24 8.47
C ILE A 60 12.59 -3.19 9.41
N PHE A 61 11.87 -2.09 9.69
CA PHE A 61 12.38 -0.96 10.47
C PHE A 61 11.38 -0.52 11.53
N ASP A 62 11.84 -0.53 12.78
CA ASP A 62 11.16 0.09 13.92
C ASP A 62 11.56 1.57 14.01
N TYR A 63 10.58 2.47 14.02
CA TYR A 63 10.78 3.93 13.95
C TYR A 63 11.19 4.59 15.29
N ASP A 64 12.04 3.93 16.08
CA ASP A 64 12.52 4.50 17.35
C ASP A 64 13.73 5.41 17.10
N SER A 65 13.47 6.63 16.64
CA SER A 65 14.51 7.64 16.39
C SER A 65 14.67 8.60 17.57
N ILE A 66 15.88 8.65 18.14
CA ILE A 66 16.28 9.58 19.21
C ILE A 66 16.29 11.04 18.72
N HIS A 67 16.51 11.25 17.43
CA HIS A 67 16.58 12.57 16.79
C HIS A 67 15.44 12.78 15.79
N PRO A 68 15.01 14.04 15.57
CA PRO A 68 14.02 14.33 14.54
C PRO A 68 14.59 13.99 13.15
N VAL A 69 13.71 13.65 12.23
CA VAL A 69 14.05 13.36 10.82
C VAL A 69 14.77 14.53 10.13
N SER A 70 14.51 15.77 10.55
CA SER A 70 15.11 16.97 9.96
C SER A 70 15.58 17.95 11.02
N ASN A 71 16.86 18.31 10.98
CA ASN A 71 17.47 19.35 11.82
C ASN A 71 17.40 20.74 11.14
N ARG A 72 16.20 21.15 10.68
CA ARG A 72 16.03 22.49 10.10
C ARG A 72 16.04 23.52 11.23
N PRO A 73 16.83 24.61 11.11
CA PRO A 73 16.86 25.63 12.15
C PRO A 73 15.48 26.25 12.32
N THR A 74 15.08 26.47 13.57
CA THR A 74 13.78 27.07 13.88
C THR A 74 13.76 28.54 13.45
N PRO A 75 12.68 29.03 12.82
CA PRO A 75 12.59 30.43 12.42
C PRO A 75 12.40 31.34 13.64
N LYS A 76 12.95 32.55 13.58
CA LYS A 76 12.88 33.54 14.69
C LYS A 76 11.44 33.88 15.10
N SER A 77 10.47 33.78 14.18
CA SER A 77 9.06 34.05 14.47
C SER A 77 8.44 33.10 15.50
N SER A 78 9.00 31.90 15.69
CA SER A 78 8.51 30.96 16.71
C SER A 78 8.85 31.41 18.13
N PHE A 79 9.87 32.26 18.29
CA PHE A 79 10.30 32.78 19.60
C PHE A 79 9.80 34.19 19.87
N LEU A 80 9.37 34.92 18.85
CA LEU A 80 8.85 36.27 18.98
C LEU A 80 7.32 36.25 19.16
N PRO A 81 6.73 37.29 19.77
CA PRO A 81 5.27 37.42 19.81
C PRO A 81 4.67 37.43 18.40
N SER A 82 3.42 36.98 18.29
CA SER A 82 2.79 36.77 16.99
C SER A 82 2.54 38.10 16.26
N LYS A 83 2.89 38.13 14.97
CA LYS A 83 2.64 39.29 14.09
C LYS A 83 1.17 39.48 13.74
N LEU A 84 0.35 38.46 13.95
CA LEU A 84 -1.08 38.53 13.68
C LEU A 84 -1.77 39.22 14.85
N ASP A 85 -1.45 38.84 16.07
CA ASP A 85 -2.02 39.46 17.27
C ASP A 85 -1.63 40.93 17.37
N SER A 86 -0.38 41.27 17.05
CA SER A 86 0.03 42.69 17.01
C SER A 86 -0.80 43.51 16.02
N ARG A 87 -1.14 42.96 14.84
CA ARG A 87 -2.03 43.62 13.87
C ARG A 87 -3.45 43.77 14.39
N ILE A 88 -3.98 42.76 15.06
CA ILE A 88 -5.33 42.82 15.66
C ILE A 88 -5.36 43.87 16.77
N ILE A 89 -4.39 43.85 17.68
CA ILE A 89 -4.28 44.79 18.80
C ILE A 89 -4.19 46.21 18.27
N VAL A 90 -3.31 46.48 17.30
CA VAL A 90 -3.18 47.81 16.68
C VAL A 90 -4.49 48.26 16.04
N ARG A 91 -5.22 47.35 15.38
CA ARG A 91 -6.54 47.65 14.82
C ARG A 91 -7.56 47.97 15.91
N LEU A 92 -7.59 47.21 16.99
CA LEU A 92 -8.49 47.40 18.12
C LEU A 92 -8.23 48.74 18.82
N VAL A 93 -6.96 49.03 19.13
CA VAL A 93 -6.52 50.29 19.73
C VAL A 93 -6.93 51.48 18.86
N ARG A 94 -6.74 51.40 17.53
CA ARG A 94 -7.19 52.47 16.61
C ARG A 94 -8.70 52.69 16.67
N ARG A 95 -9.50 51.63 16.78
CA ARG A 95 -10.97 51.74 16.86
C ARG A 95 -11.44 52.30 18.20
N LEU A 96 -10.75 51.93 19.28
CA LEU A 96 -10.97 52.46 20.62
C LEU A 96 -10.62 53.95 20.68
N ASN A 97 -9.47 54.37 20.13
CA ASN A 97 -9.07 55.78 20.07
C ASN A 97 -10.03 56.62 19.22
N LYS A 98 -10.61 56.05 18.15
CA LYS A 98 -11.64 56.70 17.33
C LYS A 98 -13.03 56.70 17.99
N GLY A 99 -13.22 56.05 19.14
CA GLY A 99 -14.51 55.91 19.82
C GLY A 99 -15.50 54.99 19.10
N THR A 100 -15.06 54.19 18.12
CA THR A 100 -15.92 53.26 17.37
C THR A 100 -16.25 51.99 18.16
N ILE A 101 -15.44 51.64 19.16
CA ILE A 101 -15.64 50.51 20.06
C ILE A 101 -15.51 51.03 21.49
N GLY A 102 -16.42 50.64 22.37
CA GLY A 102 -16.39 50.99 23.80
C GLY A 102 -15.31 50.25 24.57
N GLN A 103 -14.89 50.81 25.71
CA GLN A 103 -13.98 50.14 26.63
C GLN A 103 -14.63 48.86 27.17
N PRO A 104 -13.87 47.77 27.38
CA PRO A 104 -14.42 46.59 28.04
C PRO A 104 -14.90 46.96 29.44
N ILE A 105 -16.12 46.53 29.78
CA ILE A 105 -16.70 46.75 31.10
C ILE A 105 -15.87 45.96 32.11
N LYS A 106 -15.30 46.64 33.12
CA LYS A 106 -14.63 45.95 34.23
C LYS A 106 -15.69 45.17 35.00
N LYS A 107 -15.60 43.84 35.01
CA LYS A 107 -16.43 43.01 35.89
C LYS A 107 -16.03 43.33 37.34
N LYS A 108 -17.01 43.58 38.22
CA LYS A 108 -16.74 43.72 39.65
C LYS A 108 -16.24 42.38 40.17
N GLU A 109 -15.13 42.38 40.89
CA GLU A 109 -14.69 41.22 41.65
C GLU A 109 -15.69 41.03 42.80
N GLU A 110 -16.52 40.00 42.69
CA GLU A 110 -17.36 39.56 43.80
C GLU A 110 -16.42 38.86 44.80
N ASN A 111 -16.08 39.57 45.89
CA ASN A 111 -15.33 38.98 46.99
C ASN A 111 -16.20 37.89 47.64
N LEU A 112 -15.72 36.64 47.60
CA LEU A 112 -16.29 35.49 48.32
C LEU A 112 -15.65 35.36 49.69
#